data_AF-A0A2N3VRI2-F1
#
_entry.id   AF-A0A2N3VRI2-F1
#
_cell.length_a   1.000
_cell.length_b   1.000
_cell.length_c   1.000
_cell.angle_alpha   90.00
_cell.angle_beta   90.00
_cell.angle_gamma   90.00
#
_symmetry.space_group_name_H-M   'P 1'
#
loop_
_entity.id
_entity.type
_entity.pdbx_description
1 polymer ?
#
loop_
_entity_poly.entity_id
_entity_poly.type
_entity_poly.pdbx_seq_one_letter_code
_entity_poly.pdbx_strand_id
1 'polypeptide(L)'
;MHQLGGSTGTRPNPRSQGTEARRSDLRGGSTTQVQLPVSQAKKPLTQPPPEDEGPDSLERIAHRLRCAVRDDRERIENLLQTLELALDPTAEQAMAATQARQFLELEPVDPTRPSRSYVRALRALIARIEALRVSAATYVVVPEGAEVPQVHERLGRTAEAHGGSVCWFHHDRALSDWPLWDRPGWQHVQRLVQGRQITLLAVESATDLVPPMCVGEPQWGRQGLETWLRGWGIRLVCRTEAEADARR
;
A
#
# COMPACT_ATOMS: atom_id res chain seq x y z
N MET A 1 -7.71 50.66 25.65
CA MET A 1 -9.13 51.08 25.64
C MET A 1 -9.48 51.56 24.24
N HIS A 2 -10.19 50.75 23.47
CA HIS A 2 -11.20 51.16 22.49
C HIS A 2 -12.02 49.91 22.18
N GLN A 3 -13.33 50.11 22.12
CA GLN A 3 -14.38 49.12 22.24
C GLN A 3 -15.25 49.22 20.97
N LEU A 4 -16.00 48.14 20.69
CA LEU A 4 -17.14 48.02 19.77
C LEU A 4 -16.78 47.71 18.29
N GLY A 5 -17.42 46.76 17.60
CA GLY A 5 -18.65 46.02 17.94
C GLY A 5 -18.88 44.82 17.01
N GLY A 6 -19.81 43.96 17.42
CA GLY A 6 -20.26 42.78 16.67
C GLY A 6 -21.54 43.00 15.85
N SER A 7 -21.82 42.03 14.98
CA SER A 7 -23.16 41.60 14.49
C SER A 7 -22.94 40.34 13.65
N THR A 8 -23.35 39.15 14.07
CA THR A 8 -24.68 38.51 13.89
C THR A 8 -25.25 38.64 12.48
N GLY A 9 -25.26 37.52 11.74
CA GLY A 9 -25.89 37.38 10.43
C GLY A 9 -26.26 35.93 10.16
N THR A 10 -27.44 35.53 10.61
CA THR A 10 -28.09 34.24 10.37
C THR A 10 -28.63 34.15 8.93
N ARG A 11 -28.58 32.93 8.37
CA ARG A 11 -29.11 32.36 7.10
C ARG A 11 -30.31 33.06 6.42
N PRO A 12 -30.52 32.79 5.12
CA PRO A 12 -31.54 31.79 4.80
C PRO A 12 -31.15 30.77 3.70
N ASN A 13 -31.71 29.57 3.87
CA ASN A 13 -31.85 28.49 2.90
C ASN A 13 -33.15 28.72 2.09
N PRO A 14 -33.23 28.37 0.80
CA PRO A 14 -34.52 28.09 0.20
C PRO A 14 -34.61 26.73 -0.50
N ARG A 15 -35.70 26.04 -0.12
CA ARG A 15 -36.66 25.30 -0.96
C ARG A 15 -36.39 23.83 -1.32
N SER A 16 -37.12 23.01 -0.56
CA SER A 16 -37.78 21.77 -0.94
C SER A 16 -38.78 21.93 -2.11
N GLN A 17 -38.73 21.00 -3.06
CA GLN A 17 -39.84 20.43 -3.85
C GLN A 17 -39.38 18.97 -4.12
N GLY A 18 -40.11 17.88 -3.89
CA GLY A 18 -41.55 17.67 -3.80
C GLY A 18 -42.00 16.88 -5.03
N THR A 19 -41.87 15.54 -5.02
CA THR A 19 -42.81 14.67 -5.74
C THR A 19 -42.78 13.24 -5.19
N GLU A 20 -43.94 12.84 -4.66
CA GLU A 20 -44.30 11.50 -4.24
C GLU A 20 -44.69 10.62 -5.44
N ALA A 21 -44.64 9.31 -5.16
CA ALA A 21 -45.55 8.25 -5.59
C ALA A 21 -45.69 7.94 -7.09
N ARG A 22 -45.37 6.68 -7.43
CA ARG A 22 -46.38 5.75 -7.95
C ARG A 22 -45.97 4.30 -7.77
N ARG A 23 -46.77 3.61 -6.96
CA ARG A 23 -46.98 2.15 -7.02
C ARG A 23 -47.56 1.81 -8.39
N SER A 24 -47.18 0.66 -8.93
CA SER A 24 -48.06 -0.16 -9.76
C SER A 24 -47.63 -1.61 -9.59
N ASP A 25 -48.45 -2.34 -8.86
CA ASP A 25 -48.64 -3.78 -9.02
C ASP A 25 -48.87 -4.10 -10.50
N LEU A 26 -48.44 -5.27 -10.95
CA LEU A 26 -49.25 -6.16 -11.78
C LEU A 26 -48.57 -7.54 -11.89
N ARG A 27 -49.26 -8.52 -11.30
CA ARG A 27 -49.13 -9.95 -11.58
C ARG A 27 -49.64 -10.24 -13.00
N GLY A 28 -49.02 -11.25 -13.62
CA GLY A 28 -49.45 -11.89 -14.86
C GLY A 28 -48.18 -12.41 -15.56
N GLY A 29 -47.82 -13.69 -15.48
CA GLY A 29 -48.63 -14.80 -15.95
C GLY A 29 -48.33 -15.02 -17.44
N SER A 30 -47.30 -15.80 -17.76
CA SER A 30 -47.29 -16.62 -18.97
C SER A 30 -46.12 -17.60 -18.96
N THR A 31 -46.48 -18.86 -18.78
CA THR A 31 -45.64 -20.04 -18.92
C THR A 31 -45.48 -20.33 -20.41
N THR A 32 -44.30 -20.09 -20.97
CA THR A 32 -43.94 -20.62 -22.29
C THR A 32 -42.88 -21.69 -22.08
N GLN A 33 -43.33 -22.95 -22.04
CA GLN A 33 -42.46 -24.11 -22.19
C GLN A 33 -41.84 -24.09 -23.59
N VAL A 34 -40.54 -23.85 -23.67
CA VAL A 34 -39.77 -24.14 -24.87
C VAL A 34 -39.30 -25.58 -24.77
N GLN A 35 -39.92 -26.44 -25.57
CA GLN A 35 -39.55 -27.84 -25.77
C GLN A 35 -38.24 -27.90 -26.57
N LEU A 36 -37.15 -28.32 -25.93
CA LEU A 36 -35.89 -28.61 -26.62
C LEU A 36 -35.94 -30.05 -27.18
N PRO A 37 -35.51 -30.28 -28.43
CA PRO A 37 -35.47 -31.62 -29.00
C PRO A 37 -34.41 -32.49 -28.31
N VAL A 38 -34.82 -33.72 -28.00
CA VAL A 38 -33.98 -34.81 -27.47
C VAL A 38 -32.98 -35.22 -28.56
N SER A 39 -31.75 -34.73 -28.46
CA SER A 39 -30.63 -35.25 -29.25
C SER A 39 -30.05 -36.48 -28.59
N GLN A 40 -30.08 -37.57 -29.34
CA GLN A 40 -29.59 -38.88 -28.96
C GLN A 40 -28.09 -38.87 -28.61
N ALA A 41 -27.75 -39.69 -27.62
CA ALA A 41 -26.43 -39.89 -27.08
C ALA A 41 -25.40 -40.30 -28.15
N LYS A 42 -24.30 -39.55 -28.22
CA LYS A 42 -22.98 -40.12 -28.51
C LYS A 42 -22.19 -40.09 -27.21
N LYS A 43 -21.82 -41.27 -26.69
CA LYS A 43 -20.84 -41.43 -25.62
C LYS A 43 -19.62 -40.53 -25.95
N PRO A 44 -19.21 -39.62 -25.07
CA PRO A 44 -17.85 -39.10 -25.15
C PRO A 44 -16.93 -40.31 -24.94
N LEU A 45 -16.01 -40.51 -25.87
CA LEU A 45 -14.84 -41.35 -25.64
C LEU A 45 -14.28 -40.96 -24.27
N THR A 46 -14.21 -41.92 -23.35
CA THR A 46 -13.52 -41.78 -22.09
C THR A 46 -12.12 -41.27 -22.40
N GLN A 47 -11.85 -40.00 -22.11
CA GLN A 47 -10.48 -39.53 -22.07
C GLN A 47 -9.76 -40.42 -21.04
N PRO A 48 -8.58 -40.98 -21.37
CA PRO A 48 -7.77 -41.62 -20.34
C PRO A 48 -7.57 -40.60 -19.20
N PRO A 49 -7.49 -41.05 -17.94
CA PRO A 49 -7.20 -40.16 -16.83
C PRO A 49 -5.94 -39.34 -17.19
N PRO A 50 -5.90 -38.04 -16.88
CA PRO A 50 -4.71 -37.25 -17.15
C PRO A 50 -3.52 -37.97 -16.53
N GLU A 51 -2.53 -38.25 -17.40
CA GLU A 51 -1.29 -38.91 -17.06
C GLU A 51 -0.71 -38.27 -15.81
N ASP A 52 -0.52 -39.11 -14.80
CA ASP A 52 0.54 -39.04 -13.81
C ASP A 52 1.08 -37.61 -13.55
N GLU A 53 0.48 -36.90 -12.60
CA GLU A 53 1.18 -35.81 -11.92
C GLU A 53 2.35 -36.45 -11.15
N GLY A 54 3.43 -36.72 -11.87
CA GLY A 54 4.60 -37.39 -11.31
C GLY A 54 5.15 -36.66 -10.09
N PRO A 55 5.98 -37.32 -9.27
CA PRO A 55 6.58 -36.74 -8.07
C PRO A 55 7.23 -35.36 -8.32
N ASP A 56 7.77 -35.12 -9.52
CA ASP A 56 8.31 -33.83 -9.98
C ASP A 56 7.28 -32.70 -10.03
N SER A 57 5.99 -32.98 -10.28
CA SER A 57 4.91 -32.00 -10.24
C SER A 57 4.58 -31.57 -8.81
N LEU A 58 4.44 -32.56 -7.91
CA LEU A 58 4.16 -32.32 -6.50
C LEU A 58 5.33 -31.61 -5.79
N GLU A 59 6.57 -31.95 -6.15
CA GLU A 59 7.76 -31.29 -5.63
C GLU A 59 7.87 -29.84 -6.13
N ARG A 60 7.55 -29.58 -7.41
CA ARG A 60 7.46 -28.19 -7.94
C ARG A 60 6.34 -27.39 -7.28
N ILE A 61 5.20 -28.00 -6.99
CA ILE A 61 4.09 -27.34 -6.26
C ILE A 61 4.52 -27.03 -4.83
N ALA A 62 5.12 -28.00 -4.14
CA ALA A 62 5.63 -27.82 -2.77
C ALA A 62 6.69 -26.71 -2.73
N HIS A 63 7.65 -26.70 -3.67
CA HIS A 63 8.65 -25.65 -3.77
C HIS A 63 8.02 -24.26 -3.97
N ARG A 64 7.09 -24.10 -4.91
CA ARG A 64 6.38 -22.83 -5.12
C ARG A 64 5.64 -22.35 -3.88
N LEU A 65 5.00 -23.28 -3.14
CA LEU A 65 4.31 -22.95 -1.89
C LEU A 65 5.29 -22.50 -0.80
N ARG A 66 6.48 -23.11 -0.71
CA ARG A 66 7.52 -22.68 0.24
C ARG A 66 8.01 -21.28 -0.05
N CYS A 67 8.33 -21.00 -1.32
CA CYS A 67 8.73 -19.66 -1.74
C CYS A 67 7.63 -18.65 -1.43
N ALA A 68 6.38 -18.94 -1.80
CA ALA A 68 5.26 -18.05 -1.50
C ALA A 68 5.08 -17.79 0.01
N VAL A 69 5.26 -18.79 0.87
CA VAL A 69 5.20 -18.60 2.34
C VAL A 69 6.34 -17.73 2.85
N ARG A 70 7.56 -17.95 2.37
CA ARG A 70 8.71 -17.11 2.71
C ARG A 70 8.43 -15.66 2.30
N ASP A 71 8.03 -15.45 1.06
CA ASP A 71 7.76 -14.12 0.51
C ASP A 71 6.60 -13.43 1.25
N ASP A 72 5.54 -14.17 1.59
CA ASP A 72 4.41 -13.67 2.39
C ASP A 72 4.82 -13.36 3.86
N ARG A 73 5.79 -14.10 4.44
CA ARG A 73 6.34 -13.79 5.79
C ARG A 73 7.20 -12.53 5.75
N GLU A 74 8.11 -12.43 4.79
CA GLU A 74 8.91 -11.21 4.54
C GLU A 74 8.00 -10.00 4.29
N ARG A 75 6.87 -10.21 3.60
CA ARG A 75 5.84 -9.20 3.39
C ARG A 75 5.23 -8.71 4.71
N ILE A 76 4.90 -9.62 5.63
CA ILE A 76 4.37 -9.26 6.96
C ILE A 76 5.42 -8.50 7.77
N GLU A 77 6.67 -8.95 7.78
CA GLU A 77 7.76 -8.27 8.47
C GLU A 77 7.93 -6.83 7.96
N ASN A 78 7.93 -6.66 6.63
CA ASN A 78 8.01 -5.36 6.01
C ASN A 78 6.82 -4.47 6.43
N LEU A 79 5.59 -4.96 6.30
CA LEU A 79 4.40 -4.17 6.68
C LEU A 79 4.37 -3.83 8.17
N LEU A 80 4.80 -4.76 9.03
CA LEU A 80 4.90 -4.59 10.48
C LEU A 80 5.87 -3.47 10.84
N GLN A 81 7.05 -3.42 10.22
CA GLN A 81 8.03 -2.34 10.45
C GLN A 81 7.43 -0.96 10.21
N THR A 82 6.57 -0.79 9.19
CA THR A 82 5.88 0.49 8.97
C THR A 82 4.82 0.75 10.04
N LEU A 83 4.03 -0.27 10.36
CA LEU A 83 2.91 -0.15 11.30
C LEU A 83 3.38 0.21 12.71
N GLU A 84 4.52 -0.34 13.15
CA GLU A 84 5.12 -0.05 14.46
C GLU A 84 5.65 1.38 14.59
N LEU A 85 5.85 2.09 13.47
CA LEU A 85 6.27 3.49 13.44
C LEU A 85 5.07 4.46 13.43
N ALA A 86 3.83 3.96 13.44
CA ALA A 86 2.65 4.82 13.47
C ALA A 86 2.70 5.75 14.70
N LEU A 87 2.54 7.05 14.47
CA LEU A 87 2.73 8.08 15.50
C LEU A 87 1.63 8.05 16.57
N ASP A 88 0.41 7.72 16.16
CA ASP A 88 -0.77 7.53 17.02
C ASP A 88 -1.55 6.29 16.52
N PRO A 89 -1.08 5.07 16.84
CA PRO A 89 -1.69 3.87 16.31
C PRO A 89 -3.12 3.73 16.83
N THR A 90 -4.06 3.50 15.91
CA THR A 90 -5.41 3.08 16.29
C THR A 90 -5.38 1.73 17.00
N ALA A 91 -6.43 1.40 17.76
CA ALA A 91 -6.54 0.09 18.41
C ALA A 91 -6.46 -1.07 17.40
N GLU A 92 -6.98 -0.88 16.18
CA GLU A 92 -6.90 -1.88 15.11
C GLU A 92 -5.48 -2.08 14.61
N GLN A 93 -4.72 -0.99 14.42
CA GLN A 93 -3.31 -1.04 14.06
C GLN A 93 -2.47 -1.73 15.14
N ALA A 94 -2.66 -1.36 16.41
CA ALA A 94 -1.94 -1.99 17.53
C ALA A 94 -2.25 -3.50 17.66
N MET A 95 -3.52 -3.88 17.47
CA MET A 95 -3.94 -5.28 17.48
C MET A 95 -3.36 -6.06 16.28
N ALA A 96 -3.39 -5.49 15.08
CA ALA A 96 -2.81 -6.12 13.90
C ALA A 96 -1.29 -6.29 14.02
N ALA A 97 -0.57 -5.31 14.55
CA ALA A 97 0.86 -5.42 14.83
C ALA A 97 1.18 -6.53 15.84
N THR A 98 0.36 -6.67 16.89
CA THR A 98 0.51 -7.74 17.89
C THR A 98 0.26 -9.12 17.28
N GLN A 99 -0.80 -9.26 16.48
CA GLN A 99 -1.10 -10.51 15.78
C GLN A 99 -0.04 -10.87 14.75
N ALA A 100 0.52 -9.87 14.05
CA ALA A 100 1.61 -10.06 13.11
C ALA A 100 2.86 -10.63 13.80
N ARG A 101 3.27 -10.04 14.93
CA ARG A 101 4.39 -10.55 15.73
C ARG A 101 4.16 -12.00 16.19
N GLN A 102 3.00 -12.27 16.78
CA GLN A 102 2.64 -13.62 17.22
C GLN A 102 2.61 -14.61 16.06
N PHE A 103 2.14 -14.21 14.88
CA PHE A 103 2.10 -15.10 13.71
C PHE A 103 3.50 -15.35 13.15
N LEU A 104 4.39 -14.35 13.15
CA LEU A 104 5.76 -14.51 12.71
C LEU A 104 6.55 -15.47 13.62
N GLU A 105 6.22 -15.54 14.91
CA GLU A 105 6.77 -16.54 15.84
C GLU A 105 6.28 -17.98 15.54
N LEU A 106 5.19 -18.13 14.78
CA LEU A 106 4.66 -19.44 14.37
C LEU A 106 5.26 -19.88 13.03
N GLU A 107 6.10 -20.91 13.11
CA GLU A 107 6.56 -21.65 11.94
C GLU A 107 5.48 -22.65 11.47
N PRO A 108 5.37 -22.92 10.15
CA PRO A 108 4.52 -23.99 9.66
C PRO A 108 4.98 -25.33 10.24
N VAL A 109 4.02 -26.20 10.61
CA VAL A 109 4.29 -27.53 11.17
C VAL A 109 5.24 -28.37 10.29
N ASP A 110 5.10 -28.24 8.96
CA ASP A 110 6.05 -28.75 7.98
C ASP A 110 6.48 -27.60 7.06
N PRO A 111 7.70 -27.05 7.23
CA PRO A 111 8.25 -26.01 6.36
C PRO A 111 8.43 -26.48 4.91
N THR A 112 8.57 -27.78 4.70
CA THR A 112 8.74 -28.33 3.36
C THR A 112 7.41 -28.42 2.59
N ARG A 113 6.30 -28.49 3.33
CA ARG A 113 4.92 -28.63 2.83
C ARG A 113 3.94 -27.84 3.70
N PRO A 114 3.97 -26.50 3.64
CA PRO A 114 3.09 -25.68 4.46
C PRO A 114 1.61 -25.98 4.17
N SER A 115 0.81 -26.07 5.23
CA SER A 115 -0.62 -26.39 5.10
C SER A 115 -1.39 -25.26 4.41
N ARG A 116 -2.44 -25.61 3.66
CA ARG A 116 -3.33 -24.62 3.03
C ARG A 116 -3.94 -23.64 4.03
N SER A 117 -4.25 -24.13 5.24
CA SER A 117 -4.79 -23.30 6.33
C SER A 117 -3.79 -22.24 6.80
N TYR A 118 -2.51 -22.62 6.93
CA TYR A 118 -1.43 -21.68 7.28
C TYR A 118 -1.28 -20.59 6.22
N VAL A 119 -1.17 -20.98 4.94
CA VAL A 119 -1.06 -20.03 3.81
C VAL A 119 -2.26 -19.07 3.76
N ARG A 120 -3.48 -19.59 3.99
CA ARG A 120 -4.69 -18.76 4.01
C ARG A 120 -4.66 -17.75 5.17
N ALA A 121 -4.22 -18.18 6.36
CA ALA A 121 -4.12 -17.30 7.52
C ALA A 121 -3.08 -16.19 7.30
N LEU A 122 -1.92 -16.55 6.74
CA LEU A 122 -0.84 -15.63 6.38
C LEU A 122 -1.34 -14.54 5.42
N ARG A 123 -2.01 -14.93 4.32
CA ARG A 123 -2.56 -13.98 3.34
C ARG A 123 -3.69 -13.11 3.90
N ALA A 124 -4.53 -13.66 4.78
CA ALA A 124 -5.58 -12.90 5.44
C ALA A 124 -4.99 -11.84 6.38
N LEU A 125 -3.90 -12.18 7.07
CA LEU A 125 -3.17 -11.23 7.92
C LEU A 125 -2.51 -10.13 7.09
N ILE A 126 -1.86 -10.46 5.97
CA ILE A 126 -1.32 -9.46 5.02
C ILE A 126 -2.42 -8.48 4.60
N ALA A 127 -3.52 -9.00 4.05
CA ALA A 127 -4.62 -8.17 3.55
C ALA A 127 -5.20 -7.26 4.65
N ARG A 128 -5.24 -7.75 5.90
CA ARG A 128 -5.68 -6.95 7.04
C ARG A 128 -4.69 -5.83 7.38
N ILE A 129 -3.39 -6.11 7.42
CA ILE A 129 -2.38 -5.09 7.71
C ILE A 129 -2.35 -4.04 6.59
N GLU A 130 -2.48 -4.47 5.33
CA GLU A 130 -2.54 -3.58 4.16
C GLU A 130 -3.75 -2.66 4.14
N ALA A 131 -4.84 -3.01 4.83
CA ALA A 131 -5.99 -2.13 5.02
C ALA A 131 -5.75 -1.05 6.08
N LEU A 132 -4.80 -1.26 6.99
CA LEU A 132 -4.50 -0.41 8.15
C LEU A 132 -3.34 0.57 7.88
N ARG A 133 -3.25 1.04 6.63
CA ARG A 133 -2.14 1.85 6.11
C ARG A 133 -1.82 3.04 6.99
N VAL A 134 -0.54 3.40 7.05
CA VAL A 134 -0.08 4.63 7.72
C VAL A 134 -0.08 5.80 6.75
N SER A 135 -0.12 6.99 7.32
CA SER A 135 0.02 8.24 6.61
C SER A 135 1.38 8.34 5.89
N ALA A 136 1.39 8.62 4.58
CA ALA A 136 2.61 8.66 3.78
C ALA A 136 2.70 9.90 2.87
N ALA A 137 3.93 10.32 2.56
CA ALA A 137 4.23 11.31 1.54
C ALA A 137 5.15 10.75 0.46
N THR A 138 5.14 11.39 -0.71
CA THR A 138 6.13 11.16 -1.76
C THR A 138 6.95 12.41 -1.99
N TYR A 139 8.24 12.23 -2.25
CA TYR A 139 9.13 13.32 -2.62
C TYR A 139 10.07 12.93 -3.76
N VAL A 140 10.21 13.83 -4.73
CA VAL A 140 11.10 13.63 -5.88
C VAL A 140 11.64 14.95 -6.42
N VAL A 141 12.89 14.94 -6.90
CA VAL A 141 13.42 16.02 -7.73
C VAL A 141 13.39 15.56 -9.17
N VAL A 142 12.80 16.35 -10.05
CA VAL A 142 12.66 16.00 -11.47
C VAL A 142 13.37 17.02 -12.38
N PRO A 143 13.80 16.61 -13.59
CA PRO A 143 14.28 17.55 -14.59
C PRO A 143 13.22 18.57 -15.00
N GLU A 144 13.68 19.67 -15.60
CA GLU A 144 12.79 20.65 -16.24
C GLU A 144 11.94 19.95 -17.32
N GLY A 145 10.63 20.25 -17.36
CA GLY A 145 9.71 19.64 -18.32
C GLY A 145 9.26 18.19 -18.04
N ALA A 146 9.72 17.54 -16.96
CA ALA A 146 9.30 16.17 -16.64
C ALA A 146 7.81 16.06 -16.23
N GLU A 147 7.19 14.91 -16.57
CA GLU A 147 5.83 14.55 -16.17
C GLU A 147 5.77 14.05 -14.71
N VAL A 148 5.61 15.00 -13.80
CA VAL A 148 5.52 14.78 -12.35
C VAL A 148 4.41 13.78 -11.92
N PRO A 149 3.19 13.78 -12.49
CA PRO A 149 2.13 12.87 -12.04
C PRO A 149 2.51 11.39 -12.15
N GLN A 150 3.17 10.98 -13.24
CA GLN A 150 3.56 9.59 -13.44
C GLN A 150 4.63 9.13 -12.43
N VAL A 151 5.52 10.04 -12.03
CA VAL A 151 6.54 9.77 -11.01
C VAL A 151 5.88 9.54 -9.66
N HIS A 152 4.95 10.42 -9.28
CA HIS A 152 4.18 10.29 -8.04
C HIS A 152 3.31 9.04 -8.01
N GLU A 153 2.73 8.62 -9.14
CA GLU A 153 1.98 7.37 -9.21
C GLU A 153 2.87 6.14 -8.93
N ARG A 154 4.09 6.12 -9.50
CA ARG A 154 5.07 5.06 -9.21
C ARG A 154 5.49 5.05 -7.75
N LEU A 155 5.84 6.21 -7.19
CA LEU A 155 6.19 6.33 -5.77
C LEU A 155 5.01 6.01 -4.86
N GLY A 156 3.79 6.32 -5.29
CA GLY A 156 2.55 5.92 -4.63
C GLY A 156 2.47 4.41 -4.48
N ARG A 157 2.63 3.66 -5.57
CA ARG A 157 2.64 2.19 -5.53
C ARG A 157 3.77 1.64 -4.64
N THR A 158 4.95 2.27 -4.65
CA THR A 158 6.05 1.90 -3.75
C THR A 158 5.67 2.13 -2.28
N ALA A 159 5.06 3.27 -1.94
CA ALA A 159 4.58 3.55 -0.59
C ALA A 159 3.51 2.55 -0.15
N GLU A 160 2.53 2.26 -1.02
CA GLU A 160 1.46 1.29 -0.74
C GLU A 160 2.00 -0.12 -0.52
N ALA A 161 2.98 -0.53 -1.32
CA ALA A 161 3.70 -1.77 -1.10
C ALA A 161 4.37 -1.79 0.29
N HIS A 162 4.68 -0.66 0.90
CA HIS A 162 5.29 -0.62 2.23
C HIS A 162 4.29 -0.24 3.32
N GLY A 163 2.98 -0.38 3.08
CA GLY A 163 1.93 -0.12 4.07
C GLY A 163 1.59 1.37 4.24
N GLY A 164 2.03 2.23 3.32
CA GLY A 164 1.69 3.65 3.30
C GLY A 164 0.43 3.96 2.49
N SER A 165 -0.30 4.99 2.89
CA SER A 165 -1.34 5.66 2.09
C SER A 165 -0.85 7.07 1.80
N VAL A 166 -0.59 7.37 0.53
CA VAL A 166 -0.02 8.66 0.15
C VAL A 166 -1.08 9.74 0.21
N CYS A 167 -0.91 10.72 1.10
CA CYS A 167 -1.78 11.88 1.21
C CYS A 167 -1.09 13.18 0.77
N TRP A 168 0.23 13.17 0.59
CA TRP A 168 1.00 14.34 0.13
C TRP A 168 1.98 14.00 -0.98
N PHE A 169 2.03 14.89 -1.96
CA PHE A 169 2.88 14.77 -3.14
C PHE A 169 3.73 16.03 -3.24
N HIS A 170 5.04 15.90 -3.01
CA HIS A 170 5.98 17.01 -3.07
C HIS A 170 7.06 16.75 -4.11
N HIS A 171 7.44 17.79 -4.83
CA HIS A 171 8.53 17.68 -5.79
C HIS A 171 9.23 19.02 -5.95
N ASP A 172 10.44 18.94 -6.48
CA ASP A 172 11.20 20.09 -6.95
C ASP A 172 11.59 19.89 -8.41
N ARG A 173 11.66 20.97 -9.19
CA ARG A 173 12.02 20.93 -10.62
C ARG A 173 13.38 21.57 -10.84
N ALA A 174 14.27 20.86 -11.50
CA ALA A 174 15.62 21.32 -11.85
C ALA A 174 16.46 21.80 -10.65
N LEU A 175 16.20 21.28 -9.44
CA LEU A 175 16.92 21.64 -8.21
C LEU A 175 17.82 20.49 -7.69
N SER A 176 18.23 19.55 -8.55
CA SER A 176 19.05 18.39 -8.14
C SER A 176 20.39 18.80 -7.53
N ASP A 177 20.91 19.95 -7.94
CA ASP A 177 22.20 20.47 -7.51
C ASP A 177 22.09 21.39 -6.30
N TRP A 178 20.87 21.74 -5.89
CA TRP A 178 20.66 22.60 -4.71
C TRP A 178 20.80 21.78 -3.43
N PRO A 179 21.32 22.37 -2.34
CA PRO A 179 21.27 21.74 -1.02
C PRO A 179 19.85 21.33 -0.65
N LEU A 180 19.68 20.13 -0.08
CA LEU A 180 18.36 19.56 0.17
C LEU A 180 17.47 20.47 1.04
N TRP A 181 18.04 21.14 2.05
CA TRP A 181 17.33 22.06 2.96
C TRP A 181 16.85 23.36 2.31
N ASP A 182 17.43 23.74 1.17
CA ASP A 182 17.04 24.94 0.43
C ASP A 182 15.96 24.65 -0.62
N ARG A 183 15.65 23.37 -0.88
CA ARG A 183 14.64 22.98 -1.85
C ARG A 183 13.22 23.21 -1.30
N PRO A 184 12.37 24.00 -1.96
CA PRO A 184 11.03 24.32 -1.46
C PRO A 184 10.17 23.08 -1.20
N GLY A 185 10.14 22.11 -2.12
CA GLY A 185 9.41 20.86 -1.96
C GLY A 185 9.88 20.07 -0.74
N TRP A 186 11.19 20.01 -0.51
CA TRP A 186 11.74 19.39 0.70
C TRP A 186 11.34 20.12 1.99
N GLN A 187 11.31 21.45 2.01
CA GLN A 187 10.86 22.21 3.19
C GLN A 187 9.41 21.92 3.56
N HIS A 188 8.55 21.55 2.59
CA HIS A 188 7.22 21.02 2.88
C HIS A 188 7.29 19.64 3.54
N VAL A 189 8.11 18.73 3.04
CA VAL A 189 8.34 17.41 3.65
C VAL A 189 8.85 17.55 5.09
N GLN A 190 9.82 18.44 5.34
CA GLN A 190 10.34 18.69 6.69
C GLN A 190 9.23 19.12 7.65
N ARG A 191 8.30 19.97 7.22
CA ARG A 191 7.14 20.36 8.02
C ARG A 191 6.18 19.20 8.29
N LEU A 192 5.98 18.30 7.33
CA LEU A 192 5.19 17.08 7.56
C LEU A 192 5.84 16.17 8.61
N VAL A 193 7.16 15.98 8.52
CA VAL A 193 7.96 15.17 9.45
C VAL A 193 7.94 15.77 10.85
N GLN A 194 8.32 17.03 10.99
CA GLN A 194 8.38 17.74 12.27
C GLN A 194 6.99 17.91 12.89
N GLY A 195 5.97 18.11 12.03
CA GLY A 195 4.57 18.19 12.42
C GLY A 195 3.93 16.82 12.68
N ARG A 196 4.67 15.71 12.58
CA ARG A 196 4.15 14.36 12.86
C ARG A 196 2.92 13.98 12.02
N GLN A 197 2.89 14.42 10.76
CA GLN A 197 1.77 14.19 9.84
C GLN A 197 1.94 12.93 9.00
N ILE A 198 3.15 12.41 8.87
CA ILE A 198 3.49 11.22 8.10
C ILE A 198 4.29 10.24 8.94
N THR A 199 4.23 8.96 8.57
CA THR A 199 5.06 7.88 9.12
C THR A 199 5.96 7.27 8.04
N LEU A 200 5.62 7.46 6.76
CA LEU A 200 6.38 6.92 5.64
C LEU A 200 6.67 8.00 4.60
N LEU A 201 7.90 8.01 4.09
CA LEU A 201 8.33 8.85 2.98
C LEU A 201 8.84 7.95 1.85
N ALA A 202 8.18 7.99 0.70
CA ALA A 202 8.61 7.30 -0.51
C ALA A 202 9.33 8.23 -1.47
N VAL A 203 10.50 7.81 -1.94
CA VAL A 203 11.38 8.57 -2.82
C VAL A 203 11.92 7.69 -3.94
N GLU A 204 12.43 8.29 -5.00
CA GLU A 204 13.07 7.52 -6.08
C GLU A 204 14.34 6.83 -5.57
N SER A 205 15.23 7.58 -4.93
CA SER A 205 16.54 7.11 -4.45
C SER A 205 17.00 8.00 -3.28
N ALA A 206 17.39 7.41 -2.15
CA ALA A 206 17.97 8.18 -1.03
C ALA A 206 19.30 8.84 -1.42
N THR A 207 20.06 8.22 -2.32
CA THR A 207 21.32 8.76 -2.83
C THR A 207 21.06 10.04 -3.64
N ASP A 208 19.99 10.07 -4.42
CA ASP A 208 19.67 11.19 -5.31
C ASP A 208 19.02 12.37 -4.55
N LEU A 209 18.54 12.13 -3.33
CA LEU A 209 18.07 13.19 -2.44
C LEU A 209 19.22 14.07 -1.96
N VAL A 210 20.39 13.49 -1.71
CA VAL A 210 21.55 14.20 -1.16
C VAL A 210 22.44 14.66 -2.31
N PRO A 211 22.52 15.97 -2.58
CA PRO A 211 23.37 16.47 -3.66
C PRO A 211 24.85 16.14 -3.38
N PRO A 212 25.68 15.93 -4.43
CA PRO A 212 27.08 15.53 -4.29
C PRO A 212 27.90 16.45 -3.38
N MET A 213 27.57 17.75 -3.36
CA MET A 213 28.24 18.76 -2.54
C MET A 213 28.03 18.58 -1.03
N CYS A 214 27.01 17.84 -0.61
CA CYS A 214 26.71 17.57 0.80
C CYS A 214 27.28 16.22 1.29
N VAL A 215 27.89 15.42 0.41
CA VAL A 215 28.40 14.07 0.73
C VAL A 215 29.59 14.12 1.71
N GLY A 216 30.30 15.26 1.79
CA GLY A 216 31.37 15.48 2.77
C GLY A 216 30.90 15.86 4.18
N GLU A 217 29.61 16.16 4.37
CA GLU A 217 29.06 16.51 5.68
C GLU A 217 28.41 15.27 6.32
N PRO A 218 28.97 14.72 7.42
CA PRO A 218 28.51 13.46 8.01
C PRO A 218 27.02 13.45 8.38
N GLN A 219 26.50 14.62 8.73
CA GLN A 219 25.11 14.82 9.14
C GLN A 219 24.11 14.87 7.98
N TRP A 220 24.58 15.09 6.74
CA TRP A 220 23.73 15.31 5.57
C TRP A 220 23.97 14.34 4.42
N GLY A 221 24.92 13.41 4.56
CA GLY A 221 24.98 12.21 3.74
C GLY A 221 23.71 11.35 3.88
N ARG A 222 23.54 10.36 2.99
CA ARG A 222 22.42 9.40 3.02
C ARG A 222 22.13 8.86 4.43
N GLN A 223 23.17 8.42 5.13
CA GLN A 223 23.06 7.85 6.47
C GLN A 223 22.55 8.87 7.51
N GLY A 224 22.98 10.13 7.38
CA GLY A 224 22.51 11.23 8.22
C GLY A 224 21.04 11.52 7.99
N LEU A 225 20.60 11.55 6.72
CA LEU A 225 19.19 11.71 6.36
C LEU A 225 18.32 10.56 6.90
N GLU A 226 18.73 9.31 6.68
CA GLU A 226 18.02 8.13 7.20
C GLU A 226 17.93 8.14 8.73
N THR A 227 19.01 8.56 9.40
CA THR A 227 19.06 8.65 10.86
C THR A 227 18.17 9.77 11.37
N TRP A 228 18.16 10.93 10.72
CA TRP A 228 17.26 12.04 11.05
C TRP A 228 15.80 11.60 10.90
N LEU A 229 15.43 11.03 9.74
CA LEU A 229 14.07 10.53 9.50
C LEU A 229 13.66 9.48 10.54
N ARG A 230 14.54 8.52 10.85
CA ARG A 230 14.30 7.50 11.88
C ARG A 230 14.11 8.12 13.27
N GLY A 231 14.88 9.16 13.61
CA GLY A 231 14.72 9.91 14.86
C GLY A 231 13.35 10.57 15.00
N TRP A 232 12.67 10.86 13.89
CA TRP A 232 11.29 11.34 13.86
C TRP A 232 10.23 10.24 13.72
N GLY A 233 10.64 8.96 13.68
CA GLY A 233 9.73 7.84 13.45
C GLY A 233 9.28 7.71 11.99
N ILE A 234 10.06 8.23 11.04
CA ILE A 234 9.75 8.16 9.61
C ILE A 234 10.51 7.01 8.96
N ARG A 235 9.77 6.13 8.29
CA ARG A 235 10.35 5.14 7.39
C ARG A 235 10.63 5.74 6.03
N LEU A 236 11.89 5.73 5.61
CA LEU A 236 12.28 6.04 4.24
C LEU A 236 12.15 4.79 3.37
N VAL A 237 11.49 4.90 2.23
CA VAL A 237 11.38 3.83 1.22
C VAL A 237 11.86 4.36 -0.13
N CYS A 238 12.87 3.70 -0.69
CA CYS A 238 13.44 4.03 -1.99
C CYS A 238 12.89 3.08 -3.05
N ARG A 239 12.38 3.63 -4.17
CA ARG A 239 11.88 2.79 -5.27
C ARG A 239 12.98 1.96 -5.93
N THR A 240 14.14 2.55 -6.22
CA THR A 240 15.23 1.85 -6.90
C THR A 240 15.77 0.66 -6.10
N GLU A 241 15.76 0.76 -4.77
CA GLU A 241 16.14 -0.33 -3.86
C GLU A 241 15.06 -1.40 -3.81
N ALA A 242 13.78 -1.01 -3.67
CA ALA A 242 12.67 -1.94 -3.69
C ALA A 242 12.59 -2.74 -5.01
N GLU A 243 12.92 -2.12 -6.15
CA GLU A 243 13.00 -2.81 -7.44
C GLU A 243 14.21 -3.75 -7.54
N ALA A 244 15.31 -3.45 -6.87
CA ALA A 244 16.47 -4.34 -6.82
C ALA A 244 16.19 -5.57 -5.95
N ASP A 245 15.51 -5.39 -4.82
CA ASP A 245 15.11 -6.48 -3.93
C ASP A 245 14.08 -7.39 -4.59
N ALA A 246 13.11 -6.83 -5.33
CA ALA A 246 12.10 -7.62 -6.05
C ALA A 246 12.68 -8.48 -7.21
N ARG A 247 13.94 -8.29 -7.59
CA ARG A 247 14.63 -9.06 -8.66
C ARG A 247 15.54 -10.17 -8.13
N ARG A 248 15.76 -10.26 -6.82
CA ARG A 248 16.58 -11.28 -6.17
C ARG A 248 15.75 -12.49 -5.78
#